data_AF-A0A2V1BSQ0-F1
#
_entry.id   AF-A0A2V1BSQ0-F1
#
_cell.length_a   1.000
_cell.length_b   1.000
_cell.length_c   1.000
_cell.angle_alpha   90.00
_cell.angle_beta   90.00
_cell.angle_gamma   90.00
#
_symmetry.space_group_name_H-M   'P 1'
#
loop_
_entity.id
_entity.type
_entity.pdbx_description
1 polymer ?
#
loop_
_entity_poly.entity_id
_entity_poly.type
_entity_poly.pdbx_seq_one_letter_code
_entity_poly.pdbx_strand_id
1 'polypeptide(L)'
;GRFHDSHDEVFAGLEPYKHKPLGSPTSFRLLLLKSGSKGPLECDLIEHSVDTVLKFDAVSYTWGSPLPPRYIKCDGKSLQITQNCEDALYKIRLPSRGRLIWVDSICIDQTAENNEEKNQQLQLMGHIYGHASHVLAWIGPGN
;
A
#
# COMPACT_ATOMS: atom_id res chain seq x y z
N GLY A 1 -7.29 25.63 -21.01
CA GLY A 1 -6.48 24.62 -21.73
C GLY A 1 -6.25 23.47 -20.78
N ARG A 2 -6.49 22.22 -21.22
CA ARG A 2 -6.45 21.03 -20.36
C ARG A 2 -5.02 20.81 -19.87
N PHE A 3 -4.79 20.97 -18.58
CA PHE A 3 -3.67 20.30 -17.91
C PHE A 3 -4.12 18.85 -17.74
N HIS A 4 -3.81 17.99 -18.72
CA HIS A 4 -3.71 16.56 -18.42
C HIS A 4 -2.50 16.43 -17.51
N ASP A 5 -2.74 16.08 -16.26
CA ASP A 5 -1.72 15.93 -15.24
C ASP A 5 -0.83 14.75 -15.66
N SER A 6 0.46 15.01 -15.90
CA SER A 6 1.45 14.03 -16.40
C SER A 6 1.52 12.74 -15.57
N HIS A 7 0.97 12.75 -14.35
CA HIS A 7 0.84 11.60 -13.47
C HIS A 7 -0.07 10.51 -14.05
N ASP A 8 -1.17 10.88 -14.71
CA ASP A 8 -2.15 9.92 -15.21
C ASP A 8 -1.66 9.18 -16.46
N GLU A 9 -0.79 9.80 -17.27
CA GLU A 9 -0.22 9.19 -18.47
C GLU A 9 0.74 8.04 -18.15
N VAL A 10 1.42 8.08 -17.01
CA VAL A 10 2.38 7.03 -16.60
C VAL A 10 1.67 5.72 -16.26
N PHE A 11 0.45 5.81 -15.73
CA PHE A 11 -0.36 4.64 -15.37
C PHE A 11 -1.39 4.29 -16.47
N ALA A 12 -1.62 5.19 -17.42
CA ALA A 12 -2.47 4.96 -18.57
C ALA A 12 -1.91 3.81 -19.42
N GLY A 13 -2.72 2.77 -19.60
CA GLY A 13 -2.36 1.57 -20.37
C GLY A 13 -1.80 0.40 -19.55
N LEU A 14 -1.57 0.58 -18.24
CA LEU A 14 -1.30 -0.55 -17.36
C LEU A 14 -2.60 -1.30 -17.05
N GLU A 15 -2.52 -2.63 -17.04
CA GLU A 15 -3.63 -3.45 -16.54
C GLU A 15 -3.91 -3.11 -15.07
N PRO A 16 -5.18 -3.11 -14.61
CA PRO A 16 -5.50 -2.96 -13.21
C PRO A 16 -4.91 -4.10 -12.36
N TYR A 17 -4.31 -3.75 -11.23
CA TYR A 17 -3.87 -4.70 -10.24
C TYR A 17 -5.06 -5.45 -9.64
N LYS A 18 -4.89 -6.75 -9.43
CA LYS A 18 -5.83 -7.59 -8.70
C LYS A 18 -5.04 -8.42 -7.70
N HIS A 19 -5.48 -8.41 -6.45
CA HIS A 19 -4.85 -9.21 -5.40
C HIS A 19 -4.95 -10.70 -5.73
N LYS A 20 -3.86 -11.41 -5.48
CA LYS A 20 -3.85 -12.88 -5.50
C LYS A 20 -4.38 -13.37 -4.16
N PRO A 21 -5.30 -14.36 -4.09
CA PRO A 21 -5.77 -14.92 -2.83
C PRO A 21 -4.62 -15.34 -1.93
N LEU A 22 -4.73 -15.10 -0.62
CA LEU A 22 -3.74 -15.57 0.36
C LEU A 22 -3.72 -17.11 0.42
N GLY A 23 -2.54 -17.68 0.59
CA GLY A 23 -2.34 -19.12 0.70
C GLY A 23 -2.74 -19.71 2.06
N SER A 24 -2.88 -18.89 3.10
CA SER A 24 -3.27 -19.30 4.45
C SER A 24 -4.06 -18.21 5.19
N PRO A 25 -5.00 -18.57 6.11
CA PRO A 25 -5.68 -17.63 6.99
C PRO A 25 -4.75 -16.83 7.91
N THR A 26 -3.53 -17.34 8.15
CA THR A 26 -2.50 -16.68 8.97
C THR A 26 -1.50 -15.88 8.13
N SER A 27 -1.70 -15.81 6.81
CA SER A 27 -0.86 -15.00 5.94
C SER A 27 -1.43 -13.59 5.77
N PHE A 28 -0.56 -12.65 5.44
CA PHE A 28 -0.89 -11.26 5.14
C PHE A 28 0.06 -10.75 4.07
N ARG A 29 -0.29 -9.63 3.43
CA ARG A 29 0.59 -9.03 2.42
C ARG A 29 1.42 -7.92 3.04
N LEU A 30 2.66 -7.80 2.57
CA LEU A 30 3.52 -6.66 2.81
C LEU A 30 3.79 -5.95 1.49
N LEU A 31 3.84 -4.62 1.56
CA LEU A 31 4.20 -3.76 0.45
C LEU A 31 5.70 -3.52 0.48
N LEU A 32 6.40 -3.98 -0.54
CA LEU A 32 7.78 -3.59 -0.80
C LEU A 32 7.78 -2.31 -1.63
N LEU A 33 7.90 -1.17 -0.95
CA LEU A 33 7.99 0.14 -1.60
C LEU A 33 9.36 0.31 -2.24
N LYS A 34 9.44 0.53 -3.55
CA LYS A 34 10.72 0.72 -4.24
C LYS A 34 11.34 2.07 -3.90
N SER A 35 12.67 2.09 -3.88
CA SER A 35 13.44 3.31 -3.63
C SER A 35 13.19 4.39 -4.68
N GLY A 36 13.44 5.63 -4.31
CA GLY A 36 13.51 6.75 -5.25
C GLY A 36 13.29 8.09 -4.56
N SER A 37 13.87 9.13 -5.13
CA SER A 37 13.78 10.50 -4.61
C SER A 37 12.72 11.35 -5.35
N LYS A 38 12.33 10.92 -6.55
CA LYS A 38 11.38 11.61 -7.44
C LYS A 38 10.68 10.57 -8.33
N GLY A 39 9.60 10.98 -8.98
CA GLY A 39 8.87 10.16 -9.96
C GLY A 39 7.86 9.22 -9.30
N PRO A 40 7.17 8.40 -10.13
CA PRO A 40 6.03 7.60 -9.69
C PRO A 40 6.41 6.62 -8.56
N LEU A 41 5.42 6.30 -7.73
CA LEU A 41 5.54 5.24 -6.74
C LEU A 41 5.44 3.88 -7.43
N GLU A 42 6.40 3.02 -7.14
CA GLU A 42 6.38 1.62 -7.53
C GLU A 42 6.50 0.74 -6.29
N CYS A 43 5.77 -0.36 -6.28
CA CYS A 43 5.86 -1.37 -5.23
C CYS A 43 5.60 -2.77 -5.76
N ASP A 44 5.92 -3.74 -4.93
CA ASP A 44 5.55 -5.13 -5.13
C ASP A 44 4.80 -5.63 -3.87
N LEU A 45 3.80 -6.49 -4.04
CA LEU A 45 3.07 -7.10 -2.91
C LEU A 45 3.57 -8.52 -2.67
N ILE A 46 4.09 -8.77 -1.47
CA ILE A 46 4.61 -10.07 -1.07
C ILE A 46 3.77 -10.67 0.04
N GLU A 47 3.47 -11.96 -0.06
CA GLU A 47 2.77 -12.70 0.99
C GLU A 47 3.75 -13.14 2.07
N HIS A 48 3.32 -13.05 3.33
CA HIS A 48 4.10 -13.39 4.50
C HIS A 48 3.21 -14.01 5.58
N SER A 49 3.73 -14.96 6.36
CA SER A 49 2.99 -15.53 7.49
C SER A 49 3.21 -14.71 8.76
N VAL A 50 2.20 -14.62 9.63
CA VAL A 50 2.36 -14.08 10.99
C VAL A 50 3.28 -14.92 11.86
N ASP A 51 3.52 -16.18 11.50
CA ASP A 51 4.37 -17.13 12.23
C ASP A 51 5.86 -16.96 11.93
N THR A 52 6.21 -16.17 10.92
CA THR A 52 7.60 -15.95 10.50
C THR A 52 8.14 -14.61 10.99
N VAL A 53 9.42 -14.58 11.37
CA VAL A 53 10.08 -13.35 11.82
C VAL A 53 10.55 -12.55 10.61
N LEU A 54 9.95 -11.38 10.39
CA LEU A 54 10.39 -10.42 9.39
C LEU A 54 10.24 -9.01 9.91
N LYS A 55 11.22 -8.16 9.62
CA LYS A 55 11.17 -6.75 9.99
C LYS A 55 10.42 -5.96 8.92
N PHE A 56 9.36 -5.29 9.32
CA PHE A 56 8.59 -4.37 8.50
C PHE A 56 8.10 -3.20 9.38
N ASP A 57 7.73 -2.08 8.75
CA ASP A 57 7.04 -1.00 9.45
C ASP A 57 5.54 -1.03 9.10
N ALA A 58 4.65 -0.61 10.00
CA ALA A 58 3.25 -0.38 9.68
C ALA A 58 3.02 1.12 9.44
N VAL A 59 2.10 1.46 8.53
CA VAL A 59 1.70 2.85 8.28
C VAL A 59 0.29 3.07 8.82
N SER A 60 0.15 4.01 9.74
CA SER A 60 -1.12 4.46 10.26
C SER A 60 -1.43 5.83 9.68
N TYR A 61 -2.56 5.96 9.00
CA TYR A 61 -2.99 7.21 8.38
C TYR A 61 -4.52 7.25 8.32
N THR A 62 -5.09 8.44 8.22
CA THR A 62 -6.53 8.58 8.03
C THR A 62 -6.91 8.19 6.61
N TRP A 63 -7.95 7.37 6.46
CA TRP A 63 -8.48 7.09 5.13
C TRP A 63 -9.10 8.39 4.61
N GLY A 64 -8.38 9.05 3.69
CA GLY A 64 -8.82 10.31 3.10
C GLY A 64 -10.04 10.14 2.21
N SER A 65 -10.53 11.26 1.67
CA SER A 65 -11.61 11.27 0.68
C SER A 65 -11.23 10.40 -0.53
N PRO A 66 -12.16 9.61 -1.10
CA PRO A 66 -11.91 8.74 -2.25
C PRO A 66 -11.66 9.49 -3.56
N LEU A 67 -11.67 10.83 -3.55
CA LEU A 67 -11.59 11.65 -4.76
C LEU A 67 -10.55 12.78 -4.63
N PRO A 68 -9.77 13.06 -5.69
CA PRO A 68 -9.61 12.22 -6.89
C PRO A 68 -8.83 10.92 -6.57
N PRO A 69 -9.10 9.81 -7.27
CA PRO A 69 -8.31 8.59 -7.12
C PRO A 69 -6.87 8.85 -7.60
N ARG A 70 -5.91 8.21 -6.94
CA ARG A 70 -4.49 8.21 -7.34
C ARG A 70 -4.07 6.79 -7.70
N TYR A 71 -2.97 6.68 -8.44
CA TYR A 71 -2.49 5.40 -8.94
C TYR A 71 -1.00 5.23 -8.65
N ILE A 72 -0.63 3.99 -8.33
CA ILE A 72 0.75 3.56 -8.20
C ILE A 72 0.97 2.30 -9.04
N LYS A 73 2.23 1.98 -9.33
CA LYS A 73 2.57 0.75 -10.04
C LYS A 73 2.84 -0.36 -9.04
N CYS A 74 1.96 -1.35 -8.98
CA CYS A 74 2.07 -2.53 -8.12
C CYS A 74 2.29 -3.78 -8.97
N ASP A 75 3.41 -4.50 -8.79
CA ASP A 75 3.76 -5.69 -9.59
C ASP A 75 3.68 -5.42 -11.12
N GLY A 76 4.04 -4.21 -11.55
CA GLY A 76 3.95 -3.79 -12.96
C GLY A 76 2.56 -3.36 -13.44
N LYS A 77 1.53 -3.39 -12.58
CA LYS A 77 0.13 -3.07 -12.86
C LYS A 77 -0.32 -1.80 -12.16
N SER A 78 -1.44 -1.21 -12.57
CA SER A 78 -1.98 0.00 -11.95
C SER A 78 -2.83 -0.34 -10.73
N LEU A 79 -2.45 0.15 -9.54
CA LEU A 79 -3.22 0.01 -8.31
C LEU A 79 -3.77 1.38 -7.89
N GLN A 80 -5.09 1.44 -7.69
CA GLN A 80 -5.76 2.63 -7.20
C GLN A 80 -5.56 2.80 -5.69
N ILE A 81 -5.22 4.02 -5.27
CA ILE A 81 -5.08 4.42 -3.86
C ILE A 81 -5.73 5.80 -3.64
N THR A 82 -5.81 6.23 -2.38
CA THR A 82 -6.25 7.59 -2.03
C THR A 82 -5.08 8.57 -2.05
N GLN A 83 -5.36 9.86 -2.22
CA GLN A 83 -4.33 10.92 -2.11
C GLN A 83 -3.56 10.83 -0.79
N ASN A 84 -4.25 10.62 0.34
CA ASN A 84 -3.58 10.60 1.63
C ASN A 84 -2.63 9.39 1.77
N CYS A 85 -2.97 8.26 1.13
CA CYS A 85 -2.08 7.11 1.06
C CYS A 85 -0.86 7.42 0.17
N GLU A 86 -1.07 8.05 -0.99
CA GLU A 86 0.01 8.49 -1.88
C GLU A 86 1.00 9.42 -1.17
N ASP A 87 0.50 10.43 -0.49
CA ASP A 87 1.31 11.41 0.25
C ASP A 87 2.12 10.73 1.35
N ALA A 88 1.49 9.83 2.11
CA ALA A 88 2.15 9.04 3.14
C ALA A 88 3.29 8.19 2.54
N LEU A 89 3.02 7.49 1.42
CA LEU A 89 4.01 6.66 0.72
C LEU A 89 5.19 7.49 0.21
N TYR A 90 4.94 8.65 -0.40
CA TYR A 90 6.03 9.56 -0.80
C TYR A 90 6.86 10.03 0.39
N LYS A 91 6.23 10.32 1.53
CA LYS A 91 6.94 10.79 2.72
C LYS A 91 7.86 9.73 3.32
N ILE A 92 7.45 8.46 3.30
CA ILE A 92 8.21 7.35 3.89
C ILE A 92 9.15 6.64 2.90
N ARG A 93 9.00 6.92 1.59
CA ARG A 93 9.87 6.41 0.52
C ARG A 93 11.31 6.84 0.79
N LEU A 94 12.21 5.86 0.71
CA LEU A 94 13.64 6.10 0.89
C LEU A 94 14.31 6.29 -0.49
N PRO A 95 15.28 7.20 -0.62
CA PRO A 95 15.88 7.52 -1.91
C PRO A 95 16.71 6.38 -2.50
N SER A 96 17.37 5.57 -1.66
CA SER A 96 18.40 4.61 -2.08
C SER A 96 18.12 3.14 -1.74
N ARG A 97 17.05 2.84 -0.99
CA ARG A 97 16.70 1.46 -0.63
C ARG A 97 15.19 1.26 -0.58
N GLY A 98 14.74 0.05 -0.91
CA GLY A 98 13.34 -0.33 -0.74
C GLY A 98 12.96 -0.35 0.74
N ARG A 99 11.66 -0.20 1.02
CA ARG A 99 11.11 -0.26 2.37
C ARG A 99 9.98 -1.26 2.41
N LEU A 100 10.08 -2.22 3.33
CA LEU A 100 9.01 -3.18 3.56
C LEU A 100 8.04 -2.62 4.59
N ILE A 101 6.80 -2.41 4.17
CA ILE A 101 5.78 -1.78 5.00
C ILE A 101 4.44 -2.50 4.90
N TRP A 102 3.59 -2.30 5.90
CA TRP A 102 2.19 -2.70 5.88
C TRP A 102 1.29 -1.46 5.82
N VAL A 103 0.39 -1.43 4.84
CA VAL A 103 -0.60 -0.36 4.63
C VAL A 103 -1.94 -1.02 4.39
N ASP A 104 -2.91 -0.86 5.31
CA ASP A 104 -4.18 -1.59 5.28
C ASP A 104 -4.94 -1.51 3.95
N SER A 105 -5.06 -0.32 3.35
CA SER A 105 -5.80 -0.11 2.11
C SER A 105 -5.17 -0.77 0.88
N ILE A 106 -3.89 -1.15 0.96
CA ILE A 106 -3.16 -1.79 -0.13
C ILE A 106 -2.93 -3.27 0.16
N CYS A 107 -2.55 -3.62 1.39
CA CYS A 107 -2.19 -4.99 1.76
C CYS A 107 -3.41 -5.89 1.95
N ILE A 108 -4.56 -5.30 2.30
CA ILE A 108 -5.85 -5.98 2.37
C ILE A 108 -6.60 -5.73 1.06
N ASP A 109 -7.15 -6.78 0.48
CA ASP A 109 -8.07 -6.63 -0.65
C ASP A 109 -9.37 -5.96 -0.17
N GLN A 110 -9.63 -4.75 -0.67
CA GLN A 110 -10.78 -3.93 -0.28
C GLN A 110 -12.02 -4.16 -1.14
N THR A 111 -11.98 -5.09 -2.11
CA THR A 111 -13.10 -5.37 -3.00
C THR A 111 -14.26 -6.04 -2.24
N ALA A 112 -15.49 -5.77 -2.70
CA ALA A 112 -16.70 -6.35 -2.10
C ALA A 112 -16.74 -7.89 -2.23
N GLU A 113 -16.03 -8.45 -3.21
CA GLU A 113 -15.94 -9.88 -3.47
C GLU A 113 -15.06 -10.62 -2.45
N ASN A 114 -14.10 -9.92 -1.81
CA ASN A 114 -13.14 -10.50 -0.87
C ASN A 114 -13.41 -10.13 0.60
N ASN A 115 -14.68 -9.91 0.96
CA ASN A 115 -15.09 -9.57 2.33
C ASN A 115 -14.66 -10.62 3.38
N GLU A 116 -14.61 -11.91 3.01
CA GLU A 116 -14.16 -12.96 3.93
C GLU A 116 -12.67 -12.83 4.25
N GLU A 117 -11.80 -12.73 3.23
CA GLU A 117 -10.36 -12.50 3.40
C GLU A 117 -10.12 -11.18 4.15
N LYS A 118 -10.85 -10.11 3.80
CA LYS A 118 -10.79 -8.82 4.49
C LYS A 118 -11.10 -8.97 5.98
N ASN A 119 -12.17 -9.67 6.35
CA ASN A 119 -12.52 -9.88 7.75
C ASN A 119 -11.45 -10.68 8.50
N GLN A 120 -10.83 -11.68 7.87
CA GLN A 120 -9.70 -12.41 8.44
C GLN A 120 -8.49 -11.48 8.66
N GLN A 121 -8.15 -10.64 7.68
CA GLN A 121 -7.06 -9.66 7.82
C GLN A 121 -7.33 -8.64 8.92
N LEU A 122 -8.58 -8.19 9.09
CA LEU A 122 -8.98 -7.29 10.18
C LEU A 122 -8.75 -7.93 11.56
N GLN A 123 -8.96 -9.26 11.69
CA GLN A 123 -8.65 -9.98 12.94
C GLN A 123 -7.14 -10.06 13.21
N LEU A 124 -6.31 -10.08 12.15
CA LEU A 124 -4.85 -10.09 12.26
C LEU A 124 -4.24 -8.70 12.54
N MET A 125 -4.99 -7.61 12.39
CA MET A 125 -4.45 -6.24 12.53
C MET A 125 -3.70 -6.03 13.84
N GLY A 126 -4.24 -6.49 14.96
CA GLY A 126 -3.59 -6.37 16.27
C GLY A 126 -2.22 -7.05 16.31
N HIS A 127 -2.12 -8.24 15.70
CA HIS A 127 -0.85 -8.97 15.58
C HIS A 127 0.13 -8.24 14.67
N ILE A 128 -0.34 -7.77 13.50
CA ILE A 128 0.49 -7.07 12.51
C ILE A 128 1.07 -5.78 13.10
N TYR A 129 0.25 -4.93 13.72
CA TYR A 129 0.74 -3.72 14.37
C TYR A 129 1.65 -4.03 15.56
N GLY A 130 1.34 -5.06 16.35
CA GLY A 130 2.15 -5.46 17.51
C GLY A 130 3.53 -6.01 17.15
N HIS A 131 3.70 -6.55 15.93
CA HIS A 131 4.97 -7.11 15.44
C HIS A 131 5.70 -6.19 14.45
N ALA A 132 5.11 -5.04 14.10
CA ALA A 132 5.80 -4.02 13.31
C ALA A 132 7.01 -3.48 14.07
N SER A 133 8.12 -3.27 13.37
CA SER A 133 9.33 -2.65 13.95
C SER A 133 9.05 -1.21 14.38
N HIS A 134 8.26 -0.49 13.58
CA HIS A 134 7.75 0.84 13.92
C HIS A 134 6.33 0.99 13.35
N VAL A 135 5.55 1.85 13.99
CA VAL A 135 4.28 2.35 13.44
C VAL A 135 4.48 3.80 13.02
N LEU A 136 4.45 4.05 11.71
CA LEU A 136 4.65 5.37 11.12
C LEU A 136 3.29 6.07 11.02
N ALA A 137 3.07 7.07 11.85
CA ALA A 137 1.86 7.88 11.79
C ALA A 137 2.00 8.98 10.72
N TRP A 138 1.07 9.02 9.77
CA TRP A 138 0.90 10.12 8.82
C TRP A 138 -0.37 10.91 9.16
N ILE A 139 -0.18 12.16 9.56
CA ILE A 139 -1.25 13.07 10.01
C ILE A 139 -1.65 14.10 8.93
N GLY A 140 -1.23 13.86 7.69
CA GLY A 140 -1.39 14.82 6.59
C GLY A 140 -0.22 15.79 6.45
N PRO A 141 -0.22 16.61 5.38
CA PRO A 141 0.76 17.68 5.23
C PRO A 141 0.63 18.67 6.40
N GLY A 142 1.75 19.04 7.01
CA GLY A 142 1.76 20.10 8.01
C GLY A 142 1.28 21.41 7.37
N ASN A 143 0.30 22.05 8.00
CA ASN A 143 -0.21 23.37 7.59
C ASN A 143 0.86 24.45 7.70
#